data_AF-A0ABD2P9U8-F1
#
_entry.id   AF-A0ABD2P9U8-F1
#
_cell.length_a   1.000
_cell.length_b   1.000
_cell.length_c   1.000
_cell.angle_alpha   90.00
_cell.angle_beta   90.00
_cell.angle_gamma   90.00
#
_symmetry.space_group_name_H-M   'P 1'
#
loop_
_entity.id
_entity.type
_entity.pdbx_description
1 polymer ?
#
loop_
_entity_poly.entity_id
_entity_poly.type
_entity_poly.pdbx_seq_one_letter_code
_entity_poly.pdbx_strand_id
1 'polypeptide(L)'
;MARRPYEKRFPDRRVPDRKTFKNVNDNLWTYRSSTKPKRKRNKPVRRNAINVNEVLATVNGNPQISTVTISAATNISATSVRRILKENGYHDYKMVLIQELRPTDFERPHSRNVCVAGKYSKFFTQNTLEQ
;
A
#
# COMPACT_ATOMS: atom_id res chain seq x y z
N MET A 1 -29.14 -8.78 -30.30
CA MET A 1 -29.28 -7.91 -31.50
C MET A 1 -28.53 -6.63 -31.20
N ALA A 2 -27.64 -6.18 -32.10
CA ALA A 2 -26.84 -4.92 -32.07
C ALA A 2 -25.68 -4.96 -33.09
N ARG A 3 -25.30 -6.16 -33.55
CA ARG A 3 -24.17 -6.36 -34.47
C ARG A 3 -24.37 -5.68 -35.84
N ARG A 4 -25.51 -5.93 -36.50
CA ARG A 4 -25.84 -5.35 -37.81
C ARG A 4 -25.83 -3.81 -37.82
N PRO A 5 -26.49 -3.10 -36.89
CA PRO A 5 -26.41 -1.63 -36.87
C PRO A 5 -25.00 -1.12 -36.50
N TYR A 6 -24.23 -1.87 -35.70
CA TYR A 6 -22.83 -1.52 -35.40
C TYR A 6 -21.93 -1.60 -36.63
N GLU A 7 -22.07 -2.67 -37.42
CA GLU A 7 -21.35 -2.88 -38.68
C GLU A 7 -21.64 -1.78 -39.70
N LYS A 8 -22.92 -1.40 -39.86
CA LYS A 8 -23.31 -0.28 -40.72
C LYS A 8 -22.70 1.06 -40.27
N ARG A 9 -22.57 1.28 -38.96
CA ARG A 9 -22.05 2.52 -38.41
C ARG A 9 -20.52 2.61 -38.47
N PHE A 10 -19.83 1.47 -38.41
CA PHE A 10 -18.37 1.39 -38.37
C PHE A 10 -17.86 0.32 -39.35
N PRO A 11 -17.91 0.58 -40.66
CA PRO A 11 -17.53 -0.39 -41.69
C PRO A 11 -16.04 -0.77 -41.64
N ASP A 12 -15.17 0.18 -41.28
CA ASP A 12 -13.70 -0.01 -41.29
C ASP A 12 -13.16 -0.73 -40.04
N ARG A 13 -14.03 -1.12 -39.09
CA ARG A 13 -13.63 -1.75 -37.83
C ARG A 13 -13.95 -3.24 -37.82
N ARG A 14 -13.08 -4.03 -37.19
CA ARG A 14 -13.38 -5.44 -36.90
C ARG A 14 -14.61 -5.53 -35.97
N VAL A 15 -15.68 -6.12 -36.48
CA VAL A 15 -16.95 -6.25 -35.74
C VAL A 15 -16.81 -7.24 -34.58
N PRO A 16 -17.13 -6.84 -33.33
CA PRO A 16 -17.12 -7.74 -32.18
C PRO A 16 -18.12 -8.90 -32.34
N ASP A 17 -17.85 -10.02 -31.66
CA ASP A 17 -18.75 -11.16 -31.71
C ASP A 17 -20.14 -10.84 -31.12
N ARG A 18 -21.16 -11.58 -31.58
CA ARG A 18 -22.53 -11.49 -31.06
C ARG A 18 -22.57 -11.66 -29.53
N LYS A 19 -21.72 -12.52 -28.96
CA LYS A 19 -21.61 -12.73 -27.51
C LYS A 19 -21.16 -11.47 -26.79
N THR A 20 -20.27 -10.68 -27.37
CA THR A 20 -19.80 -9.42 -26.76
C THR A 20 -20.93 -8.42 -26.59
N PHE A 21 -21.75 -8.22 -27.64
CA PHE A 21 -22.93 -7.34 -27.56
C PHE A 21 -23.93 -7.82 -26.51
N LYS A 22 -24.19 -9.13 -26.46
CA LYS A 22 -25.07 -9.72 -25.43
C LYS A 22 -24.51 -9.47 -24.03
N ASN A 23 -23.24 -9.79 -23.79
CA ASN A 23 -22.60 -9.62 -22.49
C ASN A 23 -22.61 -8.17 -22.03
N VAL A 24 -22.34 -7.21 -22.92
CA VAL A 24 -22.41 -5.78 -22.58
C VAL A 24 -23.83 -5.36 -22.21
N ASN A 25 -24.83 -5.77 -22.99
CA ASN A 25 -26.23 -5.49 -22.67
C ASN A 25 -26.63 -6.11 -21.32
N ASP A 26 -26.33 -7.39 -21.09
CA ASP A 26 -26.65 -8.09 -19.85
C ASP A 26 -25.96 -7.42 -18.64
N ASN A 27 -24.70 -6.99 -18.80
CA ASN A 27 -23.98 -6.25 -17.76
C ASN A 27 -24.61 -4.89 -17.47
N LEU A 28 -25.07 -4.15 -18.49
CA LEU A 28 -25.73 -2.86 -18.32
C LEU A 28 -27.04 -3.00 -17.56
N TRP A 29 -27.84 -4.03 -17.86
CA TRP A 29 -29.08 -4.29 -17.12
C TRP A 29 -28.84 -4.73 -15.67
N THR A 30 -27.80 -5.54 -15.44
CA THR A 30 -27.56 -6.12 -14.11
C THR A 30 -26.75 -5.21 -13.18
N TYR A 31 -25.69 -4.58 -13.71
CA TYR A 31 -24.71 -3.83 -12.92
C TYR A 31 -24.71 -2.33 -13.23
N ARG A 32 -25.51 -1.87 -14.21
CA ARG A 32 -25.47 -0.51 -14.76
C ARG A 32 -24.10 -0.10 -15.30
N SER A 33 -23.26 -1.07 -15.62
CA SER A 33 -21.91 -0.89 -16.16
C SER A 33 -21.69 -1.83 -17.34
N SER A 34 -20.86 -1.40 -18.31
CA SER A 34 -20.48 -2.24 -19.45
C SER A 34 -19.60 -3.44 -19.04
N THR A 35 -18.94 -3.33 -17.88
CA THR A 35 -18.01 -4.33 -17.34
C THR A 35 -18.57 -4.92 -16.05
N LYS A 36 -18.37 -6.23 -15.86
CA LYS A 36 -18.74 -6.91 -14.61
C LYS A 36 -17.85 -6.43 -13.45
N PRO A 37 -18.41 -6.25 -12.24
CA PRO A 37 -17.58 -5.99 -11.07
C PRO A 37 -16.60 -7.15 -10.85
N LYS A 38 -15.34 -6.81 -10.55
CA LYS A 38 -14.33 -7.83 -10.24
C LYS A 38 -14.76 -8.59 -8.99
N ARG A 39 -14.73 -9.93 -9.06
CA ARG A 39 -14.93 -10.77 -7.87
C ARG A 39 -13.88 -10.41 -6.82
N LYS A 40 -14.32 -10.10 -5.60
CA LYS A 40 -13.41 -9.96 -4.45
C LYS A 40 -12.77 -11.33 -4.22
N ARG A 41 -11.47 -11.46 -4.45
CA ARG A 41 -10.72 -12.66 -4.05
C ARG A 41 -10.44 -12.55 -2.57
N ASN A 42 -10.72 -13.60 -1.81
CA ASN A 42 -10.29 -13.68 -0.43
C ASN A 42 -8.76 -13.59 -0.38
N LYS A 43 -8.25 -12.75 0.53
CA LYS A 43 -6.81 -12.69 0.79
C LYS A 43 -6.37 -14.08 1.32
N PRO A 44 -5.16 -14.56 0.98
CA PRO A 44 -4.66 -15.84 1.47
C PRO A 44 -4.62 -15.87 3.01
N VAL A 45 -4.84 -17.04 3.62
CA VAL A 45 -4.93 -17.28 5.08
C VAL A 45 -3.74 -16.68 5.86
N ARG A 46 -2.56 -16.58 5.26
CA ARG A 46 -1.38 -15.94 5.86
C ARG A 46 -1.54 -14.45 6.18
N ARG A 47 -2.57 -13.79 5.62
CA ARG A 47 -2.98 -12.42 5.93
C ARG A 47 -4.25 -12.40 6.80
N ASN A 48 -4.43 -13.39 7.67
CA ASN A 48 -5.47 -13.35 8.69
C ASN A 48 -5.24 -12.14 9.60
N ALA A 49 -6.32 -11.55 10.13
CA ALA A 49 -6.26 -10.38 10.99
C ALA A 49 -5.39 -10.62 12.23
N ILE A 50 -5.44 -11.84 12.79
CA ILE A 50 -4.64 -12.25 13.96
C ILE A 50 -3.14 -12.13 13.66
N ASN A 51 -2.69 -12.79 12.59
CA ASN A 51 -1.29 -12.78 12.15
C ASN A 51 -0.79 -11.36 11.82
N VAL A 52 -1.66 -10.53 11.23
CA VAL A 52 -1.34 -9.12 10.96
C VAL A 52 -1.13 -8.37 12.27
N ASN A 53 -2.04 -8.52 13.23
CA ASN A 53 -1.96 -7.83 14.52
C ASN A 53 -0.72 -8.25 15.31
N GLU A 54 -0.33 -9.52 15.27
CA GLU A 54 0.87 -10.02 15.95
C GLU A 54 2.16 -9.42 15.35
N VAL A 55 2.26 -9.38 14.02
CA VAL A 55 3.38 -8.70 13.34
C VAL A 55 3.41 -7.21 13.66
N LEU A 56 2.26 -6.54 13.71
CA LEU A 56 2.20 -5.11 14.04
C LEU A 56 2.54 -4.83 15.51
N ALA A 57 2.09 -5.68 16.43
CA ALA A 57 2.40 -5.56 17.86
C ALA A 57 3.90 -5.71 18.14
N THR A 58 4.54 -6.70 17.50
CA THR A 58 6.00 -6.91 17.64
C THR A 58 6.81 -5.73 17.12
N VAL A 59 6.41 -5.14 15.99
CA VAL A 59 7.07 -3.94 15.42
C VAL A 59 6.81 -2.70 16.27
N ASN A 60 5.63 -2.57 16.87
CA ASN A 60 5.31 -1.44 17.74
C ASN A 60 6.11 -1.47 19.05
N GLY A 61 6.44 -2.66 19.56
CA GLY A 61 7.32 -2.83 20.73
C GLY A 61 8.80 -2.55 20.43
N ASN A 62 9.28 -2.89 19.24
CA ASN A 62 10.64 -2.58 18.79
C ASN A 62 10.67 -2.27 17.29
N PRO A 63 10.77 -0.99 16.89
CA PRO A 63 10.73 -0.61 15.48
C PRO A 63 12.01 -0.95 14.69
N GLN A 64 13.12 -1.29 15.38
CA GLN A 64 14.39 -1.64 14.73
C GLN A 64 14.54 -3.15 14.49
N ILE A 65 13.53 -3.95 14.84
CA ILE A 65 13.59 -5.40 14.71
C ILE A 65 13.65 -5.84 13.24
N SER A 66 14.46 -6.85 12.95
CA SER A 66 14.57 -7.37 11.58
C SER A 66 13.36 -8.22 11.18
N THR A 67 13.02 -8.21 9.89
CA THR A 67 11.92 -9.04 9.35
C THR A 67 12.16 -10.54 9.49
N VAL A 68 13.42 -10.98 9.53
CA VAL A 68 13.79 -12.39 9.79
C VAL A 68 13.52 -12.75 11.25
N THR A 69 13.81 -11.85 12.18
CA THR A 69 13.54 -12.06 13.61
C THR A 69 12.04 -12.11 13.88
N ILE A 70 11.26 -11.21 13.27
CA ILE A 70 9.79 -11.25 13.33
C ILE A 70 9.25 -12.56 12.73
N SER A 71 9.84 -13.01 11.61
CA SER A 71 9.45 -14.25 10.95
C SER A 71 9.60 -15.48 11.85
N ALA A 72 10.73 -15.56 12.57
CA ALA A 72 10.98 -16.63 13.54
C ALA A 72 10.02 -16.57 14.74
N ALA A 73 9.70 -15.37 15.23
CA ALA A 73 8.80 -15.19 16.37
C ALA A 73 7.33 -15.53 16.04
N THR A 74 6.86 -15.18 14.85
CA THR A 74 5.44 -15.27 14.46
C THR A 74 5.12 -16.50 13.58
N ASN A 75 6.11 -17.33 13.23
CA ASN A 75 5.98 -18.43 12.27
C ASN A 75 5.42 -18.01 10.89
N ILE A 76 5.57 -16.74 10.51
CA ILE A 76 5.16 -16.21 9.21
C ILE A 76 6.41 -16.01 8.36
N SER A 77 6.41 -16.48 7.11
CA SER A 77 7.54 -16.26 6.19
C SER A 77 7.92 -14.78 6.10
N ALA A 78 9.21 -14.45 6.11
CA ALA A 78 9.72 -13.07 6.03
C ALA A 78 9.15 -12.24 4.85
N THR A 79 8.90 -12.88 3.69
CA THR A 79 8.26 -12.23 2.54
C THR A 79 6.82 -11.79 2.81
N SER A 80 6.09 -12.54 3.63
CA SER A 80 4.74 -12.20 4.06
C SER A 80 4.76 -11.12 5.14
N VAL A 81 5.70 -11.18 6.10
CA VAL A 81 5.93 -10.10 7.08
C VAL A 81 6.16 -8.77 6.36
N ARG A 82 7.09 -8.74 5.40
CA ARG A 82 7.39 -7.53 4.62
C ARG A 82 6.17 -6.99 3.84
N ARG A 83 5.35 -7.89 3.29
CA ARG A 83 4.09 -7.51 2.64
C ARG A 83 3.08 -6.90 3.63
N ILE A 84 2.95 -7.49 4.81
CA ILE A 84 2.08 -6.98 5.88
C ILE A 84 2.53 -5.59 6.31
N LEU A 85 3.83 -5.39 6.55
CA LEU A 85 4.41 -4.09 6.89
C LEU A 85 4.11 -3.04 5.82
N LYS A 86 4.37 -3.36 4.56
CA LYS A 86 4.11 -2.47 3.42
C LYS A 86 2.62 -2.13 3.26
N GLU A 87 1.72 -3.11 3.42
CA GLU A 87 0.26 -2.89 3.34
C GLU A 87 -0.25 -1.98 4.47
N ASN A 88 0.43 -1.96 5.63
CA ASN A 88 0.08 -1.13 6.79
C ASN A 88 0.89 0.18 6.87
N GLY A 89 1.69 0.51 5.85
CA GLY A 89 2.44 1.78 5.79
C GLY A 89 3.73 1.83 6.61
N TYR A 90 4.25 0.69 7.07
CA TYR A 90 5.57 0.60 7.68
C TYR A 90 6.65 0.55 6.58
N HIS A 91 7.73 1.30 6.79
CA HIS A 91 8.84 1.40 5.84
C HIS A 91 10.14 0.86 6.44
N ASP A 92 10.91 0.11 5.64
CA ASP A 92 12.16 -0.55 6.03
C ASP A 92 13.34 0.43 6.30
N TYR A 93 13.10 1.73 6.53
CA TYR A 93 14.18 2.72 6.64
C TYR A 93 14.67 2.87 8.07
N LYS A 94 15.98 2.67 8.26
CA LYS A 94 16.71 3.06 9.46
C LYS A 94 16.83 4.60 9.45
N MET A 95 16.20 5.29 10.40
CA MET A 95 16.50 6.71 10.61
C MET A 95 17.94 6.82 11.10
N VAL A 96 18.81 7.37 10.25
CA VAL A 96 20.16 7.77 10.63
C VAL A 96 20.15 9.29 10.75
N LEU A 97 20.36 9.80 11.96
CA LEU A 97 20.66 11.21 12.18
C LEU A 97 22.07 11.46 11.66
N ILE A 98 22.18 11.87 10.40
CA ILE A 98 23.47 12.08 9.71
C ILE A 98 24.03 13.49 9.90
N GLN A 99 23.28 14.39 10.53
CA GLN A 99 23.71 15.78 10.70
C GLN A 99 23.55 16.20 12.16
N GLU A 100 24.65 16.08 12.91
CA GLU A 100 24.80 16.81 14.15
C GLU A 100 24.96 18.29 13.79
N LEU A 101 24.13 19.14 14.40
CA LEU A 101 24.24 20.59 14.25
C LEU A 101 25.55 21.02 14.91
N ARG A 102 26.56 21.35 14.12
CA ARG A 102 27.85 21.76 14.69
C ARG A 102 27.68 23.17 15.25
N PRO A 103 28.36 23.52 16.37
CA PRO A 103 28.32 24.88 16.90
C PRO A 103 28.74 25.95 15.88
N THR A 104 29.58 25.58 14.89
CA THR A 104 29.99 26.44 13.77
C THR A 104 28.89 26.68 12.71
N ASP A 105 27.82 25.90 12.70
CA ASP A 105 26.70 26.06 11.75
C ASP A 105 25.84 27.29 12.09
N PHE A 106 25.86 27.76 13.34
CA PHE A 106 25.22 29.01 13.75
C PHE A 106 25.92 30.26 13.18
N GLU A 107 27.21 30.14 12.84
CA GLU A 107 28.06 31.26 12.42
C GLU A 107 28.08 31.47 10.90
N ARG A 108 27.51 30.53 10.12
CA ARG A 108 27.42 30.64 8.66
C ARG A 108 25.99 31.01 8.25
N PRO A 109 25.68 32.30 7.99
CA PRO A 109 24.42 32.68 7.36
C PRO A 109 24.50 32.36 5.85
N HIS A 110 24.49 31.08 5.48
CA HIS A 110 24.36 30.68 4.09
C HIS A 110 22.86 30.56 3.72
N SER A 111 22.46 31.46 2.82
CA SER A 111 21.28 31.44 1.95
C SER A 111 20.21 30.39 2.25
N ARG A 112 19.07 30.87 2.79
CA ARG A 112 17.72 30.30 2.71
C ARG A 112 17.62 28.92 2.05
N ASN A 113 17.69 27.86 2.84
CA ASN A 113 16.95 26.64 2.55
C ASN A 113 15.93 26.46 3.67
N VAL A 114 14.68 26.70 3.32
CA VAL A 114 13.50 26.68 4.18
C VAL A 114 13.35 25.27 4.77
N CYS A 115 13.40 25.17 6.10
CA CYS A 115 12.93 24.00 6.82
C CYS A 115 11.43 23.83 6.55
N VAL A 116 11.05 22.86 5.73
CA VAL A 116 9.67 22.37 5.70
C VAL A 116 9.54 21.36 6.82
N ALA A 117 8.95 21.79 7.94
CA ALA A 117 8.51 20.90 9.01
C ALA A 117 7.37 20.00 8.48
N GLY A 118 7.77 18.88 7.86
CA GLY A 118 6.86 17.80 7.48
C GLY A 118 6.42 17.03 8.73
N LYS A 119 5.10 17.00 8.97
CA LYS A 119 4.44 16.35 10.10
C LYS A 119 4.86 14.88 10.25
N TYR A 120 5.64 14.54 11.28
CA TYR A 120 5.81 13.18 11.78
C TYR A 120 5.32 13.11 13.23
N SER A 121 4.01 13.33 13.45
CA SER A 121 3.41 13.47 14.79
C SER A 121 2.90 12.16 15.41
N LYS A 122 3.48 10.99 15.09
CA LYS A 122 2.91 9.70 15.57
C LYS A 122 3.88 8.70 16.20
N PHE A 123 5.14 9.05 16.46
CA PHE A 123 6.10 8.09 17.04
C PHE A 123 6.91 8.61 18.23
N PHE A 124 6.54 9.76 18.82
CA PHE A 124 7.32 10.40 19.87
C PHE A 124 6.54 10.59 21.18
N THR A 125 6.03 9.48 21.74
CA THR A 125 5.63 9.32 23.14
C THR A 125 5.63 7.79 23.32
N GLN A 126 6.48 7.11 24.08
CA GLN A 126 6.92 7.34 25.45
C GLN A 126 8.24 6.57 25.63
N ASN A 127 9.28 7.20 26.16
CA ASN A 127 10.31 6.54 26.97
C ASN A 127 11.31 7.60 27.45
N THR A 128 10.95 8.27 28.53
CA THR A 128 11.93 8.94 29.39
C THR A 128 11.34 9.07 30.79
N LEU A 129 12.17 8.71 31.76
CA LEU A 129 12.01 8.85 33.22
C LEU A 129 11.33 7.68 33.92
N GLU A 130 12.13 6.66 34.25
CA GLU A 130 12.32 6.17 35.63
C GLU A 130 13.68 5.46 35.73
N GLN A 131 14.70 6.22 36.15
CA GLN A 131 15.81 5.81 37.02
C GLN A 131 16.32 7.05 37.75
#